data_AF-A0A954PFS2-F1
#
_entry.id   AF-A0A954PFS2-F1
#
_cell.length_a   1.000
_cell.length_b   1.000
_cell.length_c   1.000
_cell.angle_alpha   90.00
_cell.angle_beta   90.00
_cell.angle_gamma   90.00
#
_symmetry.space_group_name_H-M   'P 1'
#
loop_
_entity.id
_entity.type
_entity.pdbx_description
1 polymer ?
#
loop_
_entity_poly.entity_id
_entity_poly.type
_entity_poly.pdbx_seq_one_letter_code
_entity_poly.pdbx_strand_id
1 'polypeptide(L)'
;MKDVGRNYSESWAALMDGIGKLEWETQRRVITLFREELKYRYLGNWEELQENKHIEEGYLYPFLAKSGYTEAQASAAVYKLQSEANNTSRSLYENNKAVYGLLRYGVDVKTEAGKATEKVWLINWKEPEANDFAIAEEVTLRGGHERRPDLVLYVNGLAIGTIELKNSRVSIGEGINQSLSNQSEDVRELEAKPSPTIGDVFVFVDECHRTQSGRLHKLMKAIMPNAVFIGFTGTPLLKQDKSTSLEVFGGYIHTYKFSEAVEDEVVLDLIYEARDIDQTLGSQDKIDHRNGQTVHLQHLHRAAQKRSGRSRKNQNRNLRRCV
;
A
#
# COMPACT_ATOMS: atom_id res chain seq x y z
N MET A 1 7.90 42.76 2.00
CA MET A 1 8.54 42.88 0.67
C MET A 1 10.02 42.62 0.79
N LYS A 2 10.44 41.36 0.58
CA LYS A 2 11.71 40.99 -0.06
C LYS A 2 11.45 39.64 -0.75
N ASP A 3 11.52 39.68 -2.07
CA ASP A 3 11.38 38.55 -2.98
C ASP A 3 12.32 37.40 -2.61
N VAL A 4 11.75 36.20 -2.46
CA VAL A 4 12.49 34.94 -2.50
C VAL A 4 12.02 34.15 -3.73
N GLY A 5 12.10 34.80 -4.88
CA GLY A 5 12.08 34.14 -6.18
C GLY A 5 13.50 33.88 -6.63
N ARG A 6 14.02 32.66 -6.43
CA ARG A 6 15.19 32.18 -7.18
C ARG A 6 15.16 30.66 -7.37
N ASN A 7 15.07 30.32 -8.66
CA ASN A 7 15.68 29.20 -9.36
C ASN A 7 15.23 27.79 -9.02
N TYR A 8 13.97 27.51 -9.35
CA TYR A 8 13.43 26.16 -9.53
C TYR A 8 13.71 25.56 -10.92
N SER A 9 14.59 26.11 -11.77
CA SER A 9 14.72 25.63 -13.17
C SER A 9 16.02 24.90 -13.51
N GLU A 10 17.12 25.11 -12.76
CA GLU A 10 18.44 24.64 -13.18
C GLU A 10 18.84 23.27 -12.62
N SER A 11 18.24 22.79 -11.51
CA SER A 11 18.53 21.44 -10.98
C SER A 11 17.74 20.32 -11.68
N TRP A 12 16.70 20.64 -12.44
CA TRP A 12 15.75 19.67 -13.00
C TRP A 12 16.17 19.04 -14.33
N ALA A 13 17.13 19.65 -15.04
CA ALA A 13 17.59 19.14 -16.33
C ALA A 13 18.46 17.88 -16.20
N ALA A 14 19.08 17.66 -15.04
CA ALA A 14 20.04 16.56 -14.83
C ALA A 14 19.38 15.25 -14.35
N LEU A 15 18.14 15.29 -13.84
CA LEU A 15 17.43 14.13 -13.26
C LEU A 15 16.56 13.37 -14.28
N MET A 16 16.72 13.65 -15.57
CA MET A 16 15.78 13.26 -16.63
C MET A 16 16.31 12.10 -17.48
N ASP A 17 16.41 10.91 -16.89
CA ASP A 17 16.51 9.64 -17.64
C ASP A 17 15.14 8.91 -17.66
N GLY A 18 14.79 8.33 -18.80
CA GLY A 18 13.42 8.20 -19.32
C GLY A 18 12.41 7.33 -18.56
N ILE A 19 12.82 6.65 -17.48
CA ILE A 19 11.92 5.82 -16.65
C ILE A 19 11.35 6.62 -15.47
N GLY A 20 12.10 7.58 -14.91
CA GLY A 20 11.68 8.38 -13.74
C GLY A 20 10.66 9.49 -14.04
N LYS A 21 10.52 9.91 -15.31
CA LYS A 21 9.61 11.00 -15.71
C LYS A 21 8.13 10.72 -15.40
N LEU A 22 7.66 9.51 -15.69
CA LEU A 22 6.24 9.14 -15.57
C LEU A 22 5.80 8.97 -14.11
N GLU A 23 6.68 8.41 -13.28
CA GLU A 23 6.44 8.24 -11.84
C GLU A 23 6.45 9.59 -11.14
N TRP A 24 7.40 10.46 -11.49
CA TRP A 24 7.46 11.84 -11.01
C TRP A 24 6.24 12.68 -11.42
N GLU A 25 5.78 12.59 -12.67
CA GLU A 25 4.56 13.28 -13.12
C GLU A 25 3.33 12.81 -12.34
N THR A 26 3.26 11.52 -12.02
CA THR A 26 2.17 10.94 -11.23
C THR A 26 2.24 11.39 -9.78
N GLN A 27 3.42 11.35 -9.16
CA GLN A 27 3.68 11.83 -7.80
C GLN A 27 3.29 13.29 -7.66
N ARG A 28 3.72 14.12 -8.61
CA ARG A 28 3.39 15.55 -8.63
C ARG A 28 1.88 15.79 -8.76
N ARG A 29 1.17 15.02 -9.59
CA ARG A 29 -0.30 15.11 -9.69
C ARG A 29 -1.00 14.76 -8.38
N VAL A 30 -0.51 13.72 -7.68
CA VAL A 30 -1.05 13.34 -6.38
C VAL A 30 -0.78 14.44 -5.35
N ILE A 31 0.44 14.96 -5.27
CA ILE A 31 0.77 16.08 -4.36
C ILE A 31 -0.09 17.31 -4.65
N THR A 32 -0.28 17.66 -5.93
CA THR A 32 -1.17 18.75 -6.35
C THR A 32 -2.60 18.52 -5.87
N LEU A 33 -3.17 17.32 -6.05
CA LEU A 33 -4.50 16.98 -5.54
C LEU A 33 -4.59 17.20 -4.01
N PHE A 34 -3.64 16.65 -3.25
CA PHE A 34 -3.65 16.76 -1.80
C PHE A 34 -3.52 18.21 -1.32
N ARG A 35 -2.64 18.99 -1.95
CA ARG A 35 -2.37 20.38 -1.55
C ARG A 35 -3.45 21.35 -2.01
N GLU A 36 -3.84 21.27 -3.28
CA GLU A 36 -4.67 22.29 -3.92
C GLU A 36 -6.16 22.00 -3.74
N GLU A 37 -6.57 20.73 -3.79
CA GLU A 37 -7.99 20.35 -3.64
C GLU A 37 -8.29 19.99 -2.18
N LEU A 38 -7.52 19.05 -1.59
CA LEU A 38 -7.77 18.54 -0.24
C LEU A 38 -7.21 19.44 0.88
N LYS A 39 -6.45 20.47 0.53
CA LYS A 39 -5.86 21.46 1.45
C LYS A 39 -4.88 20.88 2.50
N TYR A 40 -4.23 19.77 2.18
CA TYR A 40 -3.16 19.21 3.03
C TYR A 40 -1.94 20.12 2.99
N ARG A 41 -1.26 20.26 4.14
CA ARG A 41 0.05 20.92 4.21
C ARG A 41 1.08 20.05 3.49
N TYR A 42 1.81 20.64 2.56
CA TYR A 42 2.97 20.00 1.96
C TYR A 42 4.21 20.21 2.86
N LEU A 43 4.80 19.11 3.34
CA LEU A 43 5.95 19.12 4.24
C LEU A 43 7.31 19.15 3.51
N GLY A 44 7.30 19.01 2.18
CA GLY A 44 8.50 18.99 1.36
C GLY A 44 9.00 17.58 1.05
N ASN A 45 10.18 17.55 0.42
CA ASN A 45 10.92 16.34 0.11
C ASN A 45 11.83 15.96 1.27
N TRP A 46 11.69 14.74 1.77
CA TRP A 46 12.37 14.26 2.97
C TRP A 46 13.44 13.21 2.67
N GLU A 47 13.97 13.19 1.45
CA GLU A 47 14.99 12.24 1.00
C GLU A 47 16.27 12.32 1.86
N GLU A 48 16.72 13.56 2.10
CA GLU A 48 17.98 13.86 2.80
C GLU A 48 17.82 14.05 4.31
N LEU A 49 16.60 13.93 4.85
CA LEU A 49 16.40 14.07 6.29
C LEU A 49 17.16 12.95 7.03
N GLN A 50 18.09 13.37 7.90
CA GLN A 50 18.97 12.44 8.61
C GLN A 50 18.22 11.65 9.69
N GLU A 51 17.19 12.24 10.28
CA GLU A 51 16.32 11.60 11.25
C GLU A 51 14.87 11.87 10.86
N ASN A 52 14.12 10.81 10.52
CA ASN A 52 12.68 10.87 10.36
C ASN A 52 11.99 10.08 11.47
N LYS A 53 10.91 10.62 12.02
CA LYS A 53 10.18 9.98 13.12
C LYS A 53 8.74 9.70 12.67
N HIS A 54 8.17 8.61 13.15
CA HIS A 54 6.74 8.34 12.94
C HIS A 54 5.84 9.27 13.78
N ILE A 55 6.43 9.98 14.76
CA ILE A 55 5.80 11.02 15.58
C ILE A 55 6.61 12.30 15.42
N GLU A 56 6.09 13.25 14.65
CA GLU A 56 6.69 14.55 14.41
C GLU A 56 6.19 15.56 15.46
N GLU A 57 6.92 15.62 16.57
CA GLU A 57 6.61 16.47 17.73
C GLU A 57 6.42 17.95 17.37
N GLY A 58 7.17 18.43 16.37
CA GLY A 58 7.07 19.81 15.87
C GLY A 58 5.71 20.18 15.29
N TYR A 59 4.89 19.19 14.92
CA TYR A 59 3.50 19.40 14.49
C TYR A 59 2.49 18.97 15.55
N LEU A 60 2.81 17.92 16.32
CA LEU A 60 1.91 17.39 17.35
C LEU A 60 1.73 18.34 18.54
N TYR A 61 2.80 18.93 19.08
CA TYR A 61 2.68 19.87 20.20
C TYR A 61 1.88 21.12 19.85
N PRO A 62 2.10 21.80 18.69
CA PRO A 62 1.26 22.92 18.29
C PRO A 62 -0.22 22.55 18.16
N PHE A 63 -0.55 21.36 17.62
CA PHE A 63 -1.92 20.88 17.55
C PHE A 63 -2.53 20.70 18.95
N LEU A 64 -1.81 20.07 19.88
CA LEU A 64 -2.29 19.85 21.24
C LEU A 64 -2.48 21.18 22.00
N ALA A 65 -1.55 22.12 21.84
CA ALA A 65 -1.67 23.46 22.42
C ALA A 65 -2.88 24.22 21.85
N LYS A 66 -3.08 24.19 20.53
CA LYS A 66 -4.28 24.77 19.86
C LYS A 66 -5.58 24.11 20.34
N SER A 67 -5.52 22.83 20.70
CA SER A 67 -6.65 22.07 21.24
C SER A 67 -6.93 22.36 22.73
N GLY A 68 -6.16 23.26 23.35
CA GLY A 68 -6.38 23.72 24.72
C GLY A 68 -5.68 22.90 25.81
N TYR A 69 -4.82 21.94 25.45
CA TYR A 69 -4.06 21.18 26.44
C TYR A 69 -2.87 21.99 26.97
N THR A 70 -2.62 21.87 28.27
CA THR A 70 -1.43 22.42 28.92
C THR A 70 -0.18 21.68 28.46
N GLU A 71 0.98 22.31 28.59
CA GLU A 71 2.27 21.69 28.27
C GLU A 71 2.49 20.40 29.06
N ALA A 72 2.13 20.37 30.35
CA ALA A 72 2.24 19.17 31.18
C ALA A 72 1.35 18.03 30.67
N GLN A 73 0.13 18.33 30.22
CA GLN A 73 -0.77 17.34 29.65
C GLN A 73 -0.24 16.82 28.31
N ALA A 74 0.20 17.72 27.43
CA ALA A 74 0.73 17.38 26.12
C ALA A 74 1.99 16.51 26.25
N SER A 75 2.95 16.92 27.08
CA SER A 75 4.20 16.18 27.32
C SER A 75 3.94 14.78 27.88
N ALA A 76 3.02 14.64 28.84
CA ALA A 76 2.66 13.32 29.36
C ALA A 76 1.98 12.43 28.30
N ALA A 77 1.13 13.00 27.45
CA ALA A 77 0.46 12.27 26.38
C ALA A 77 1.44 11.81 25.29
N VAL A 78 2.32 12.71 24.84
CA VAL A 78 3.35 12.43 23.83
C VAL A 78 4.36 11.42 24.35
N TYR A 79 4.79 11.53 25.61
CA TYR A 79 5.66 10.53 26.26
C TYR A 79 5.02 9.15 26.24
N LYS A 80 3.76 9.03 26.64
CA LYS A 80 3.03 7.76 26.62
C LYS A 80 2.92 7.21 25.20
N LEU A 81 2.56 8.05 24.22
CA LEU A 81 2.52 7.67 22.81
C LEU A 81 3.87 7.11 22.32
N GLN A 82 4.98 7.81 22.58
CA GLN A 82 6.31 7.36 22.20
C GLN A 82 6.70 6.05 22.89
N SER A 83 6.36 5.89 24.17
CA SER A 83 6.64 4.68 24.92
C SER A 83 5.89 3.46 24.38
N GLU A 84 4.66 3.65 23.89
CA GLU A 84 3.89 2.57 23.25
C GLU A 84 4.42 2.25 21.84
N ALA A 85 4.75 3.29 21.06
CA ALA A 85 5.22 3.12 19.68
C ALA A 85 6.63 2.50 19.59
N ASN A 86 7.52 2.85 20.51
CA ASN A 86 8.93 2.43 20.50
C ASN A 86 9.24 1.28 21.48
N ASN A 87 8.24 0.55 21.96
CA ASN A 87 8.48 -0.52 22.92
C ASN A 87 9.18 -1.72 22.26
N THR A 88 10.44 -1.96 22.64
CA THR A 88 11.29 -3.04 22.09
C THR A 88 11.01 -4.42 22.68
N SER A 89 10.20 -4.51 23.73
CA SER A 89 9.80 -5.79 24.36
C SER A 89 8.54 -6.41 23.76
N ARG A 90 7.94 -5.76 22.77
CA ARG A 90 6.68 -6.14 22.11
C ARG A 90 6.86 -6.28 20.60
N SER A 91 5.97 -7.05 19.99
CA SER A 91 5.87 -7.11 18.53
C SER A 91 5.40 -5.77 17.95
N LEU A 92 5.69 -5.53 16.66
CA LEU A 92 5.19 -4.36 15.94
C LEU A 92 3.65 -4.30 15.96
N TYR A 93 3.00 -5.46 15.84
CA TYR A 93 1.54 -5.56 15.95
C TYR A 93 1.02 -5.08 17.31
N GLU A 94 1.65 -5.50 18.42
CA GLU A 94 1.24 -5.10 19.75
C GLU A 94 1.48 -3.61 20.02
N ASN A 95 2.58 -3.05 19.52
CA ASN A 95 2.83 -1.61 19.57
C ASN A 95 1.76 -0.84 18.79
N ASN A 96 1.45 -1.26 17.55
CA ASN A 96 0.41 -0.65 16.73
C ASN A 96 -0.97 -0.75 17.38
N LYS A 97 -1.31 -1.88 18.01
CA LYS A 97 -2.56 -2.05 18.76
C LYS A 97 -2.65 -1.08 19.94
N ALA A 98 -1.56 -0.91 20.69
CA ALA A 98 -1.51 0.03 21.81
C ALA A 98 -1.64 1.49 21.35
N VAL A 99 -0.87 1.86 20.32
CA VAL A 99 -0.94 3.19 19.68
C VAL A 99 -2.35 3.47 19.15
N TYR A 100 -2.96 2.53 18.44
CA TYR A 100 -4.34 2.65 17.97
C TYR A 100 -5.31 2.95 19.12
N GLY A 101 -5.14 2.28 20.27
CA GLY A 101 -5.92 2.55 21.48
C GLY A 101 -5.79 4.01 21.94
N LEU A 102 -4.56 4.54 21.98
CA LEU A 102 -4.31 5.94 22.34
C LEU A 102 -4.94 6.93 21.35
N LEU A 103 -4.85 6.65 20.05
CA LEU A 103 -5.44 7.50 19.01
C LEU A 103 -6.97 7.50 19.08
N ARG A 104 -7.58 6.34 19.27
CA ARG A 104 -9.04 6.15 19.19
C ARG A 104 -9.78 6.53 20.47
N TYR A 105 -9.17 6.31 21.63
CA TYR A 105 -9.83 6.44 22.94
C TYR A 105 -9.24 7.55 23.83
N GLY A 106 -8.24 8.27 23.30
CA GLY A 106 -7.53 9.32 24.01
C GLY A 106 -6.49 8.75 24.98
N VAL A 107 -5.59 9.62 25.38
CA VAL A 107 -4.52 9.31 26.33
C VAL A 107 -4.96 9.75 27.72
N ASP A 108 -5.09 8.79 28.61
CA ASP A 108 -5.30 9.07 30.04
C ASP A 108 -4.02 9.66 30.64
N VAL A 109 -4.11 10.92 31.09
CA VAL A 109 -3.02 11.69 31.67
C VAL A 109 -3.35 12.10 33.10
N LYS A 110 -2.38 11.97 33.99
CA LYS A 110 -2.46 12.43 35.38
C LYS A 110 -1.28 13.35 35.66
N THR A 111 -1.57 14.65 35.80
CA THR A 111 -0.54 15.68 35.96
C THR A 111 -0.04 15.82 37.40
N GLU A 112 -0.87 15.51 38.41
CA GLU A 112 -0.52 15.62 39.82
C GLU A 112 -1.20 14.54 40.67
N ALA A 113 -0.62 14.24 41.84
CA ALA A 113 -1.24 13.38 42.84
C ALA A 113 -2.49 14.06 43.42
N GLY A 114 -3.63 13.35 43.42
CA GLY A 114 -4.90 13.87 43.90
C GLY A 114 -5.78 14.55 42.85
N LYS A 115 -5.23 14.92 41.67
CA LYS A 115 -6.06 15.35 40.53
C LYS A 115 -6.68 14.14 39.81
N ALA A 116 -7.87 14.36 39.27
CA ALA A 116 -8.54 13.39 38.42
C ALA A 116 -7.73 13.15 37.14
N THR A 117 -7.81 11.94 36.60
CA THR A 117 -7.24 11.62 35.29
C THR A 117 -8.03 12.36 34.21
N GLU A 118 -7.31 13.04 33.32
CA GLU A 118 -7.87 13.77 32.19
C GLU A 118 -7.53 13.05 30.88
N LYS A 119 -8.39 13.21 29.87
CA LYS A 119 -8.17 12.63 28.54
C LYS A 119 -7.58 13.66 27.59
N VAL A 120 -6.44 13.32 27.00
CA VAL A 120 -5.81 14.09 25.92
C VAL A 120 -6.06 13.40 24.59
N TRP A 121 -6.65 14.10 23.63
CA TRP A 121 -6.95 13.58 22.30
C TRP A 121 -5.83 13.93 21.31
N LEU A 122 -5.17 12.91 20.77
CA LEU A 122 -4.14 13.06 19.74
C LEU A 122 -4.75 13.30 18.34
N ILE A 123 -6.01 12.91 18.16
CA ILE A 123 -6.83 13.12 16.96
C ILE A 123 -8.14 13.75 17.41
N ASN A 124 -8.55 14.84 16.76
CA ASN A 124 -9.86 15.43 16.95
C ASN A 124 -10.90 14.64 16.15
N TRP A 125 -11.50 13.63 16.78
CA TRP A 125 -12.57 12.84 16.18
C TRP A 125 -13.94 13.55 16.18
N LYS A 126 -14.10 14.58 17.01
CA LYS A 126 -15.35 15.33 17.13
C LYS A 126 -15.52 16.31 15.97
N GLU A 127 -14.43 16.93 15.57
CA GLU A 127 -14.36 17.86 14.45
C GLU A 127 -13.15 17.49 13.58
N PRO A 128 -13.29 16.51 12.67
CA PRO A 128 -12.18 15.97 11.90
C PRO A 128 -11.41 17.01 11.09
N GLU A 129 -12.10 18.06 10.60
CA GLU A 129 -11.51 19.16 9.83
C GLU A 129 -10.59 20.07 10.68
N ALA A 130 -10.66 19.98 12.01
CA ALA A 130 -9.78 20.72 12.90
C ALA A 130 -8.41 20.06 13.10
N ASN A 131 -8.18 18.87 12.53
CA ASN A 131 -6.85 18.24 12.50
C ASN A 131 -5.95 18.90 11.43
N ASP A 132 -4.64 18.84 11.65
CA ASP A 132 -3.62 19.25 10.68
C ASP A 132 -3.30 18.06 9.77
N PHE A 133 -3.80 18.09 8.54
CA PHE A 133 -3.53 17.08 7.53
C PHE A 133 -2.31 17.48 6.70
N ALA A 134 -1.35 16.56 6.52
CA ALA A 134 -0.12 16.87 5.81
C ALA A 134 0.39 15.70 4.96
N ILE A 135 1.21 16.03 3.96
CA ILE A 135 1.84 15.08 3.04
C ILE A 135 3.33 15.43 2.84
N ALA A 136 4.19 14.42 2.89
CA ALA A 136 5.62 14.52 2.56
C ALA A 136 5.96 13.56 1.42
N GLU A 137 6.96 13.91 0.61
CA GLU A 137 7.49 13.03 -0.44
C GLU A 137 8.87 12.46 -0.07
N GLU A 138 9.20 11.29 -0.61
CA GLU A 138 10.53 10.65 -0.50
C GLU A 138 11.04 10.48 0.95
N VAL A 139 10.20 9.97 1.86
CA VAL A 139 10.54 9.91 3.29
C VAL A 139 11.52 8.75 3.58
N THR A 140 12.83 9.02 3.61
CA THR A 140 13.85 7.98 3.80
C THR A 140 13.87 7.42 5.23
N LEU A 141 13.35 6.21 5.46
CA LEU A 141 13.45 5.48 6.72
C LEU A 141 14.83 4.84 6.86
N ARG A 142 15.64 5.36 7.78
CA ARG A 142 17.01 4.86 8.04
C ARG A 142 17.01 3.91 9.25
N GLY A 143 17.30 2.62 9.02
CA GLY A 143 17.46 1.60 10.07
C GLY A 143 17.35 0.17 9.55
N GLY A 144 18.41 -0.64 9.70
CA GLY A 144 18.49 -2.03 9.21
C GLY A 144 18.55 -2.13 7.68
N HIS A 145 17.44 -1.84 7.01
CA HIS A 145 17.36 -1.71 5.54
C HIS A 145 16.74 -0.36 5.20
N GLU A 146 17.40 0.42 4.35
CA GLU A 146 16.86 1.69 3.86
C GLU A 146 15.58 1.43 3.07
N ARG A 147 14.51 2.14 3.44
CA ARG A 147 13.22 2.11 2.75
C ARG A 147 12.76 3.54 2.51
N ARG A 148 12.19 3.80 1.34
CA ARG A 148 11.74 5.13 0.96
C ARG A 148 10.35 5.02 0.35
N PRO A 149 9.29 5.31 1.13
CA PRO A 149 7.96 5.47 0.59
C PRO A 149 7.90 6.73 -0.28
N ASP A 150 7.21 6.65 -1.41
CA ASP A 150 7.09 7.77 -2.36
C ASP A 150 6.35 8.95 -1.70
N LEU A 151 5.29 8.67 -0.95
CA LEU A 151 4.54 9.67 -0.19
C LEU A 151 4.11 9.13 1.17
N VAL A 152 4.11 10.00 2.19
CA VAL A 152 3.63 9.70 3.55
C VAL A 152 2.60 10.73 3.97
N LEU A 153 1.48 10.24 4.52
CA LEU A 153 0.39 11.04 5.06
C LEU A 153 0.52 11.19 6.57
N TYR A 154 0.33 12.42 7.03
CA TYR A 154 0.37 12.78 8.44
C TYR A 154 -0.95 13.39 8.90
N VAL A 155 -1.32 13.11 10.15
CA VAL A 155 -2.39 13.81 10.88
C VAL A 155 -1.83 14.31 12.20
N ASN A 156 -1.86 15.62 12.42
CA ASN A 156 -1.31 16.27 13.61
C ASN A 156 0.17 15.91 13.88
N GLY A 157 0.96 15.63 12.83
CA GLY A 157 2.34 15.16 12.98
C GLY A 157 2.50 13.64 13.17
N LEU A 158 1.43 12.87 13.15
CA LEU A 158 1.48 11.41 13.26
C LEU A 158 1.46 10.79 11.86
N ALA A 159 2.47 9.97 11.52
CA ALA A 159 2.45 9.23 10.27
C ALA A 159 1.35 8.15 10.33
N ILE A 160 0.37 8.22 9.42
CA ILE A 160 -0.81 7.33 9.43
C ILE A 160 -0.94 6.46 8.19
N GLY A 161 -0.22 6.77 7.11
CA GLY A 161 -0.32 6.00 5.87
C GLY A 161 0.79 6.35 4.88
N THR A 162 1.07 5.41 4.00
CA THR A 162 2.01 5.59 2.88
C THR A 162 1.27 5.39 1.56
N ILE A 163 1.66 6.13 0.53
CA ILE A 163 1.20 5.93 -0.84
C ILE A 163 2.42 5.53 -1.67
N GLU A 164 2.34 4.37 -2.28
CA GLU A 164 3.37 3.82 -3.17
C GLU A 164 2.89 3.95 -4.61
N LEU A 165 3.68 4.60 -5.44
CA LEU A 165 3.45 4.78 -6.86
C LEU A 165 4.22 3.71 -7.62
N LYS A 166 3.62 3.19 -8.69
CA LYS A 166 4.28 2.23 -9.57
C LYS A 166 3.89 2.51 -11.01
N ASN A 167 4.80 2.17 -11.92
CA ASN A 167 4.56 2.26 -13.35
C ASN A 167 3.37 1.36 -13.76
N SER A 168 2.40 1.92 -14.47
CA SER A 168 1.18 1.26 -14.95
C SER A 168 1.42 0.10 -15.93
N ARG A 169 2.66 -0.09 -16.41
CA ARG A 169 3.08 -1.23 -17.25
C ARG A 169 3.45 -2.47 -16.45
N VAL A 170 3.71 -2.34 -15.15
CA VAL A 170 3.94 -3.45 -14.22
C VAL A 170 2.57 -3.89 -13.71
N SER A 171 2.28 -5.19 -13.70
CA SER A 171 0.97 -5.63 -13.21
C SER A 171 0.84 -5.24 -11.73
N ILE A 172 -0.33 -4.74 -11.31
CA ILE A 172 -0.66 -4.42 -9.91
C ILE A 172 -0.23 -5.57 -8.95
N GLY A 173 -0.21 -6.81 -9.46
CA GLY A 173 0.24 -7.98 -8.72
C GLY A 173 1.73 -8.08 -8.43
N GLU A 174 2.61 -7.60 -9.30
CA GLU A 174 4.05 -7.57 -9.01
C GLU A 174 4.35 -6.49 -7.97
N GLY A 175 3.69 -5.33 -8.06
CA GLY A 175 3.80 -4.26 -7.05
C GLY A 175 3.31 -4.67 -5.65
N ILE A 176 2.17 -5.36 -5.58
CA ILE A 176 1.65 -5.91 -4.32
C ILE A 176 2.54 -7.03 -3.79
N ASN A 177 3.03 -7.94 -4.63
CA ASN A 177 3.90 -9.03 -4.16
C ASN A 177 5.27 -8.54 -3.70
N GLN A 178 5.79 -7.44 -4.26
CA GLN A 178 7.02 -6.79 -3.79
C GLN A 178 6.79 -6.05 -2.45
N SER A 179 5.64 -5.38 -2.28
CA SER A 179 5.25 -4.79 -1.00
C SER A 179 5.01 -5.85 0.09
N LEU A 180 4.32 -6.96 -0.25
CA LEU A 180 4.10 -8.10 0.63
C LEU A 180 5.36 -8.93 0.89
N SER A 181 6.31 -9.03 -0.05
CA SER A 181 7.60 -9.68 0.22
C SER A 181 8.40 -8.89 1.25
N ASN A 182 8.27 -7.56 1.26
CA ASN A 182 8.87 -6.67 2.25
C ASN A 182 8.20 -6.74 3.65
N GLN A 183 7.05 -7.41 3.77
CA GLN A 183 6.24 -7.59 4.99
C GLN A 183 6.01 -9.08 5.35
N SER A 184 6.78 -9.99 4.74
CA SER A 184 6.43 -11.42 4.68
C SER A 184 6.54 -12.19 6.01
N GLU A 185 7.19 -11.64 7.04
CA GLU A 185 7.24 -12.26 8.37
C GLU A 185 5.91 -12.09 9.15
N ASP A 186 5.14 -11.02 8.92
CA ASP A 186 3.94 -10.68 9.72
C ASP A 186 2.67 -11.47 9.31
N VAL A 187 2.56 -11.83 8.03
CA VAL A 187 1.33 -12.43 7.47
C VAL A 187 1.03 -13.80 8.08
N ARG A 188 2.06 -14.61 8.36
CA ARG A 188 1.89 -15.93 8.99
C ARG A 188 1.51 -15.84 10.46
N GLU A 189 1.94 -14.80 11.15
CA GLU A 189 1.61 -14.58 12.56
C GLU A 189 0.16 -14.08 12.71
N LEU A 190 -0.30 -13.22 11.79
CA LEU A 190 -1.68 -12.72 11.75
C LEU A 190 -2.71 -13.83 11.45
N GLU A 191 -2.37 -14.80 10.59
CA GLU A 191 -3.21 -15.99 10.37
C GLU A 191 -3.30 -16.88 11.63
N ALA A 192 -2.26 -16.88 12.48
CA ALA A 192 -2.20 -17.71 13.68
C ALA A 192 -2.91 -17.07 14.90
N LYS A 193 -3.11 -15.74 14.92
CA LYS A 193 -3.78 -14.99 16.00
C LYS A 193 -4.71 -13.91 15.43
N PRO A 194 -5.92 -14.27 14.96
CA PRO A 194 -6.88 -13.29 14.44
C PRO A 194 -7.30 -12.28 15.52
N SER A 195 -7.37 -11.00 15.17
CA SER A 195 -7.81 -9.96 16.08
C SER A 195 -9.33 -10.02 16.24
N PRO A 196 -9.88 -10.09 17.47
CA PRO A 196 -11.33 -10.01 17.64
C PRO A 196 -11.78 -8.59 17.29
N THR A 197 -12.47 -8.46 16.16
CA THR A 197 -13.14 -7.23 15.75
C THR A 197 -14.34 -7.01 16.69
N ILE A 198 -14.40 -5.85 17.36
CA ILE A 198 -15.49 -5.50 18.29
C ILE A 198 -16.44 -4.54 17.58
N GLY A 199 -17.71 -4.95 17.45
CA GLY A 199 -18.77 -4.19 16.76
C GLY A 199 -19.05 -4.68 15.33
N ASP A 200 -20.06 -4.08 14.70
CA ASP A 200 -20.42 -4.36 13.30
C ASP A 200 -19.47 -3.60 12.37
N VAL A 201 -18.59 -4.33 11.68
CA VAL A 201 -17.58 -3.76 10.78
C VAL A 201 -17.96 -4.05 9.33
N PHE A 202 -18.07 -3.00 8.52
CA PHE A 202 -18.36 -3.08 7.10
C PHE A 202 -17.12 -2.64 6.30
N VAL A 203 -16.70 -3.48 5.35
CA VAL A 203 -15.50 -3.28 4.55
C VAL A 203 -15.91 -3.18 3.08
N PHE A 204 -15.66 -2.02 2.48
CA PHE A 204 -15.90 -1.77 1.07
C PHE A 204 -14.60 -1.97 0.29
N VAL A 205 -14.64 -2.78 -0.77
CA VAL A 205 -13.48 -3.14 -1.58
C VAL A 205 -13.73 -2.73 -3.02
N ASP A 206 -12.96 -1.77 -3.52
CA ASP A 206 -13.03 -1.37 -4.93
C ASP A 206 -12.17 -2.29 -5.82
N GLU A 207 -12.55 -2.41 -7.09
CA GLU A 207 -11.97 -3.31 -8.10
C GLU A 207 -11.69 -4.73 -7.59
N CYS A 208 -12.72 -5.36 -7.02
CA CYS A 208 -12.63 -6.60 -6.25
C CYS A 208 -12.38 -7.86 -7.11
N HIS A 209 -11.32 -7.89 -7.92
CA HIS A 209 -11.38 -8.74 -9.10
C HIS A 209 -10.11 -9.18 -9.82
N ARG A 210 -8.95 -9.16 -9.16
CA ARG A 210 -7.76 -9.84 -9.70
C ARG A 210 -7.24 -10.88 -8.72
N THR A 211 -6.53 -11.86 -9.27
CA THR A 211 -5.74 -12.92 -8.61
C THR A 211 -4.89 -12.45 -7.41
N GLN A 212 -4.70 -11.14 -7.26
CA GLN A 212 -3.94 -10.45 -6.21
C GLN A 212 -4.81 -10.04 -5.01
N SER A 213 -6.11 -9.77 -5.24
CA SER A 213 -7.13 -9.66 -4.21
C SER A 213 -7.24 -10.97 -3.43
N GLY A 214 -6.94 -12.14 -4.03
CA GLY A 214 -7.04 -13.43 -3.34
C GLY A 214 -6.20 -13.53 -2.05
N ARG A 215 -4.95 -13.03 -2.04
CA ARG A 215 -4.09 -13.09 -0.84
C ARG A 215 -4.41 -11.96 0.14
N LEU A 216 -4.60 -10.75 -0.35
CA LEU A 216 -4.95 -9.59 0.48
C LEU A 216 -6.34 -9.76 1.12
N HIS A 217 -7.32 -10.24 0.37
CA HIS A 217 -8.65 -10.54 0.89
C HIS A 217 -8.62 -11.68 1.93
N LYS A 218 -7.84 -12.74 1.69
CA LYS A 218 -7.64 -13.80 2.69
C LYS A 218 -7.05 -13.24 3.99
N LEU A 219 -6.08 -12.34 3.87
CA LEU A 219 -5.50 -11.65 5.02
C LEU A 219 -6.51 -10.74 5.72
N MET A 220 -7.29 -9.94 4.97
CA MET A 220 -8.33 -9.08 5.53
C MET A 220 -9.40 -9.89 6.27
N LYS A 221 -9.83 -11.04 5.71
CA LYS A 221 -10.75 -11.96 6.38
C LYS A 221 -10.14 -12.63 7.61
N ALA A 222 -8.85 -12.95 7.57
CA ALA A 222 -8.15 -13.50 8.74
C ALA A 222 -8.04 -12.46 9.87
N ILE A 223 -7.77 -11.19 9.54
CA ILE A 223 -7.66 -10.10 10.52
C ILE A 223 -9.04 -9.67 11.06
N MET A 224 -10.07 -9.71 10.21
CA MET A 224 -11.43 -9.24 10.53
C MET A 224 -12.47 -10.33 10.22
N PRO A 225 -12.50 -11.43 11.00
CA PRO A 225 -13.36 -12.58 10.68
C PRO A 225 -14.86 -12.28 10.75
N ASN A 226 -15.25 -11.25 11.50
CA ASN A 226 -16.66 -10.87 11.71
C ASN A 226 -17.11 -9.68 10.85
N ALA A 227 -16.26 -9.17 9.94
CA ALA A 227 -16.62 -8.04 9.10
C ALA A 227 -17.47 -8.46 7.88
N VAL A 228 -18.41 -7.61 7.50
CA VAL A 228 -19.18 -7.73 6.24
C VAL A 228 -18.38 -7.10 5.12
N PHE A 229 -18.10 -7.86 4.06
CA PHE A 229 -17.34 -7.40 2.90
C PHE A 229 -18.28 -7.09 1.73
N ILE A 230 -18.20 -5.89 1.19
CA ILE A 230 -18.96 -5.42 0.01
C ILE A 230 -17.94 -5.04 -1.07
N GLY A 231 -17.99 -5.71 -2.22
CA GLY A 231 -17.06 -5.49 -3.32
C GLY A 231 -17.69 -4.76 -4.50
N PHE A 232 -16.97 -3.81 -5.10
CA PHE A 232 -17.31 -3.16 -6.37
C PHE A 232 -16.34 -3.61 -7.45
N THR A 233 -16.84 -3.85 -8.67
CA THR A 233 -15.97 -4.13 -9.81
C THR A 233 -16.67 -3.83 -11.13
N GLY A 234 -15.95 -3.22 -12.07
CA GLY A 234 -16.40 -3.04 -13.44
C GLY A 234 -16.19 -4.28 -14.34
N THR A 235 -15.45 -5.29 -13.87
CA THR A 235 -15.04 -6.44 -14.71
C THR A 235 -15.28 -7.80 -14.03
N PRO A 236 -16.55 -8.20 -13.76
CA PRO A 236 -16.86 -9.46 -13.08
C PRO A 236 -16.34 -10.72 -13.82
N LEU A 237 -16.01 -11.79 -13.08
CA LEU A 237 -15.14 -12.89 -13.55
C LEU A 237 -15.97 -13.73 -14.50
N LEU A 238 -15.35 -14.09 -15.63
CA LEU A 238 -15.98 -14.95 -16.61
C LEU A 238 -16.26 -16.32 -15.98
N LYS A 239 -17.28 -17.01 -16.51
CA LYS A 239 -17.87 -18.26 -16.00
C LYS A 239 -16.87 -19.36 -15.58
N GLN A 240 -15.63 -19.34 -16.08
CA GLN A 240 -14.58 -20.31 -15.78
C GLN A 240 -13.82 -20.03 -14.48
N ASP A 241 -13.74 -18.77 -14.02
CA ASP A 241 -13.07 -18.38 -12.75
C ASP A 241 -14.08 -18.10 -11.61
N LYS A 242 -15.38 -18.30 -11.88
CA LYS A 242 -16.53 -18.03 -10.99
C LYS A 242 -16.41 -18.60 -9.58
N SER A 243 -15.64 -19.68 -9.39
CA SER A 243 -15.43 -20.30 -8.08
C SER A 243 -14.79 -19.31 -7.11
N THR A 244 -13.87 -18.44 -7.54
CA THR A 244 -13.11 -17.59 -6.60
C THR A 244 -13.86 -16.36 -6.11
N SER A 245 -14.60 -15.62 -6.95
CA SER A 245 -15.30 -14.40 -6.50
C SER A 245 -16.58 -14.70 -5.70
N LEU A 246 -17.33 -15.76 -6.06
CA LEU A 246 -18.57 -16.13 -5.36
C LEU A 246 -18.29 -16.70 -3.96
N GLU A 247 -17.19 -17.44 -3.80
CA GLU A 247 -16.69 -17.89 -2.49
C GLU A 247 -16.21 -16.73 -1.60
N VAL A 248 -15.83 -15.61 -2.21
CA VAL A 248 -15.14 -14.49 -1.56
C VAL A 248 -16.11 -13.38 -1.15
N PHE A 249 -17.01 -12.94 -2.05
CA PHE A 249 -17.95 -11.83 -1.80
C PHE A 249 -19.43 -12.23 -1.86
N GLY A 250 -19.75 -13.49 -2.18
CA GLY A 250 -21.14 -13.94 -2.32
C GLY A 250 -21.80 -13.51 -3.64
N GLY A 251 -23.13 -13.42 -3.65
CA GLY A 251 -23.91 -13.03 -4.81
C GLY A 251 -23.89 -11.53 -5.10
N TYR A 252 -24.29 -11.13 -6.31
CA TYR A 252 -24.44 -9.72 -6.65
C TYR A 252 -25.61 -9.09 -5.87
N ILE A 253 -25.33 -8.00 -5.16
CA ILE A 253 -26.37 -7.16 -4.51
C ILE A 253 -27.11 -6.33 -5.56
N HIS A 254 -26.35 -5.74 -6.50
CA HIS A 254 -26.85 -4.95 -7.61
C HIS A 254 -25.88 -5.02 -8.79
N THR A 255 -26.36 -4.79 -10.01
CA THR A 255 -25.54 -4.71 -11.22
C THR A 255 -25.94 -3.50 -12.03
N TYR A 256 -24.96 -2.71 -12.47
CA TYR A 256 -25.13 -1.66 -13.48
C TYR A 256 -24.12 -1.95 -14.59
N LYS A 257 -24.62 -2.27 -15.78
CA LYS A 257 -23.84 -2.81 -16.90
C LYS A 257 -23.32 -1.68 -17.77
N PHE A 258 -22.22 -1.98 -18.47
CA PHE A 258 -21.66 -1.07 -19.47
C PHE A 258 -22.69 -0.61 -20.50
N SER A 259 -23.55 -1.51 -20.99
CA SER A 259 -24.61 -1.14 -21.94
C SER A 259 -25.62 -0.14 -21.37
N GLU A 260 -25.96 -0.26 -20.09
CA GLU A 260 -26.87 0.67 -19.39
C GLU A 260 -26.18 2.03 -19.21
N ALA A 261 -24.89 2.04 -18.87
CA ALA A 261 -24.09 3.26 -18.77
C ALA A 261 -23.92 4.01 -20.10
N VAL A 262 -23.90 3.30 -21.22
CA VAL A 262 -23.89 3.90 -22.57
C VAL A 262 -25.27 4.47 -22.92
N GLU A 263 -26.36 3.74 -22.63
CA GLU A 263 -27.73 4.21 -22.87
C GLU A 263 -28.06 5.47 -22.05
N ASP A 264 -27.59 5.53 -20.81
CA ASP A 264 -27.76 6.69 -19.93
C ASP A 264 -26.82 7.87 -20.26
N GLU A 265 -26.02 7.78 -21.34
CA GLU A 265 -25.03 8.78 -21.76
C GLU A 265 -23.95 9.11 -20.70
N VAL A 266 -23.76 8.23 -19.71
CA VAL A 266 -22.76 8.38 -18.65
C VAL A 266 -21.37 7.94 -19.13
N VAL A 267 -21.32 7.00 -20.08
CA VAL A 267 -20.08 6.44 -20.65
C VAL A 267 -20.17 6.44 -22.18
N LEU A 268 -19.06 6.75 -22.86
CA LEU A 268 -18.98 6.69 -24.32
C LEU A 268 -18.84 5.26 -24.82
N ASP A 269 -19.52 4.94 -25.92
CA ASP A 269 -19.38 3.65 -26.58
C ASP A 269 -17.99 3.50 -27.23
N LEU A 270 -17.43 2.29 -27.15
CA LEU A 270 -16.10 1.97 -27.65
C LEU A 270 -16.20 1.22 -28.97
N ILE A 271 -15.87 1.89 -30.07
CA ILE A 271 -15.79 1.27 -31.40
C ILE A 271 -14.39 0.68 -31.59
N TYR A 272 -14.32 -0.65 -31.68
CA TYR A 272 -13.08 -1.36 -32.00
C TYR A 272 -12.94 -1.54 -33.51
N GLU A 273 -11.91 -0.93 -34.10
CA GLU A 273 -11.51 -1.17 -35.48
C GLU A 273 -10.22 -2.00 -35.50
N ALA A 274 -10.31 -3.26 -35.95
CA ALA A 274 -9.14 -4.10 -36.13
C ALA A 274 -8.35 -3.60 -37.36
N ARG A 275 -7.11 -3.15 -37.14
CA ARG A 275 -6.20 -2.80 -38.24
C ARG A 275 -5.28 -3.98 -38.51
N ASP A 276 -5.50 -4.64 -39.64
CA ASP A 276 -4.55 -5.60 -40.15
C ASP A 276 -3.47 -4.85 -40.93
N ILE A 277 -2.21 -4.98 -40.50
CA ILE A 277 -1.07 -4.39 -41.19
C ILE A 277 -0.43 -5.51 -41.98
N ASP A 278 -0.59 -5.49 -43.31
CA ASP A 278 0.07 -6.44 -44.20
C ASP A 278 1.58 -6.35 -44.02
N GLN A 279 2.15 -7.29 -43.28
CA GLN A 279 3.59 -7.44 -43.12
C GLN A 279 4.09 -8.45 -44.15
N THR A 280 4.57 -7.96 -45.29
CA THR A 280 5.32 -8.79 -46.23
C THR A 280 6.69 -9.12 -45.64
N LEU A 281 6.89 -10.39 -45.28
CA LEU A 281 8.17 -10.91 -44.82
C LEU A 281 9.15 -10.99 -46.00
N GLY A 282 10.23 -10.20 -45.96
CA GLY A 282 11.20 -10.11 -47.08
C GLY A 282 12.08 -11.34 -47.32
N SER A 283 12.06 -12.37 -46.46
CA SER A 283 12.73 -13.65 -46.69
C SER A 283 12.24 -14.73 -45.71
N GLN A 284 11.45 -15.67 -46.21
CA GLN A 284 10.96 -16.84 -45.48
C GLN A 284 12.12 -17.73 -44.97
N ASP A 285 13.15 -17.91 -45.79
CA ASP A 285 14.31 -18.78 -45.49
C ASP A 285 15.08 -18.37 -44.23
N LYS A 286 15.22 -17.06 -43.98
CA LYS A 286 15.94 -16.56 -42.78
C LYS A 286 15.17 -16.83 -41.49
N ILE A 287 13.85 -16.88 -41.57
CA ILE A 287 12.97 -17.14 -40.42
C ILE A 287 12.94 -18.64 -40.13
N ASP A 288 12.84 -19.48 -41.15
CA ASP A 288 12.87 -20.93 -40.98
C ASP A 288 14.22 -21.41 -40.44
N HIS A 289 15.33 -20.79 -40.87
CA HIS A 289 16.65 -21.08 -40.32
C HIS A 289 16.79 -20.66 -38.84
N ARG A 290 16.18 -19.53 -38.43
CA ARG A 290 16.15 -19.06 -37.04
C ARG A 290 15.23 -19.90 -36.15
N ASN A 291 14.10 -20.33 -36.70
CA ASN A 291 13.13 -21.17 -36.00
C ASN A 291 13.68 -22.59 -35.80
N GLY A 292 14.37 -23.16 -36.79
CA GLY A 292 15.04 -24.46 -36.70
C GLY A 292 16.11 -24.51 -35.61
N GLN A 293 16.92 -23.45 -35.47
CA GLN A 293 17.92 -23.32 -34.39
C GLN A 293 17.27 -23.21 -33.01
N THR A 294 16.14 -22.48 -32.92
CA THR A 294 15.41 -22.27 -31.66
C THR A 294 14.76 -23.56 -31.16
N VAL A 295 14.20 -24.36 -32.07
CA VAL A 295 13.62 -25.68 -31.75
C VAL A 295 14.70 -26.66 -31.27
N HIS A 296 15.87 -26.68 -31.90
CA HIS A 296 16.99 -27.55 -31.48
C HIS A 296 17.47 -27.22 -30.04
N LEU A 297 17.58 -25.94 -29.70
CA LEU A 297 17.96 -25.49 -28.36
C LEU A 297 16.91 -25.87 -27.29
N GLN A 298 15.62 -25.78 -27.62
CA GLN A 298 14.54 -26.19 -26.70
C GLN A 298 14.53 -27.70 -26.45
N HIS A 299 14.82 -28.52 -27.46
CA HIS A 299 14.93 -29.98 -27.30
C HIS A 299 16.13 -30.39 -26.43
N LEU A 300 17.29 -29.75 -26.61
CA LEU A 300 18.47 -29.98 -25.77
C LEU A 300 18.21 -29.57 -24.32
N HIS A 301 17.54 -28.45 -24.08
CA HIS A 301 17.20 -27.98 -22.73
C HIS A 301 16.23 -28.92 -22.00
N ARG A 302 15.21 -29.43 -22.71
CA ARG A 302 14.28 -30.44 -22.16
C ARG A 302 14.96 -31.79 -21.86
N ALA A 303 15.94 -32.20 -22.68
CA ALA A 303 16.71 -33.42 -22.45
C ALA A 303 17.63 -33.30 -21.22
N ALA A 304 18.25 -32.13 -21.00
CA ALA A 304 19.09 -31.85 -19.84
C ALA A 304 18.27 -31.84 -18.52
N GLN A 305 17.08 -31.23 -18.52
CA GLN A 305 16.18 -31.21 -17.36
C GLN A 305 15.65 -32.61 -16.99
N LYS A 306 15.39 -33.49 -17.98
CA LYS A 306 14.99 -34.88 -17.71
C LYS A 306 16.14 -35.72 -17.11
N ARG A 307 17.39 -35.47 -17.49
CA ARG A 307 18.57 -36.15 -16.91
C ARG A 307 18.85 -35.70 -15.46
N SER A 308 18.71 -34.41 -15.14
CA SER A 308 18.89 -33.91 -13.76
C SER A 308 17.76 -34.35 -12.81
N GLY A 309 16.52 -34.46 -13.30
CA GLY A 309 15.37 -34.93 -12.52
C GLY A 309 15.40 -36.42 -12.15
N ARG A 310 16.07 -37.27 -12.95
CA ARG A 310 16.25 -38.71 -12.63
C ARG A 310 17.30 -38.96 -11.54
N SER A 311 18.33 -38.12 -11.44
CA SER A 311 19.37 -38.26 -10.41
C SER A 311 18.86 -37.87 -9.00
N ARG A 312 18.02 -36.83 -8.90
CA ARG A 312 17.44 -36.39 -7.61
C ARG A 312 16.37 -37.34 -7.03
N LYS A 313 15.66 -38.12 -7.86
CA LYS A 313 14.67 -39.09 -7.36
C LYS A 313 15.29 -40.37 -6.76
N ASN A 314 16.55 -40.69 -7.09
CA ASN A 314 17.23 -41.87 -6.52
C ASN A 314 17.96 -41.60 -5.19
N GLN A 315 18.24 -40.34 -4.83
CA GLN A 315 18.85 -40.03 -3.53
C GLN A 315 17.83 -39.94 -2.37
N ASN A 316 16.54 -39.73 -2.65
CA ASN A 316 15.52 -39.52 -1.61
C ASN A 316 14.70 -40.77 -1.22
N ARG A 317 15.12 -41.97 -1.66
CA ARG A 317 14.48 -43.25 -1.25
C ARG A 317 15.20 -44.01 -0.13
N ASN A 318 16.37 -43.55 0.34
CA ASN A 318 17.18 -44.27 1.34
C ASN A 318 17.22 -43.65 2.76
N LEU A 319 16.36 -42.68 3.09
CA LEU A 319 16.39 -42.00 4.40
C LEU A 319 15.08 -42.06 5.21
N ARG A 320 14.22 -43.07 4.96
CA ARG A 320 13.10 -43.40 5.85
C ARG A 320 13.07 -44.88 6.18
N ARG A 321 13.97 -45.31 7.06
CA ARG A 321 13.86 -46.50 7.92
C ARG A 321 14.89 -46.37 9.04
N CYS A 322 14.42 -45.97 10.21
CA CYS A 322 14.85 -46.45 11.54
C CYS A 322 14.11 -45.61 12.59
N VAL A 323 13.33 -46.32 13.40
CA VAL A 323 12.70 -46.02 14.71
C VAL A 323 12.40 -44.56 15.01
#